data_AF-D7DJV4-F1
#
_entry.id   AF-D7DJV4-F1
#
_cell.length_a   1.000
_cell.length_b   1.000
_cell.length_c   1.000
_cell.angle_alpha   90.00
_cell.angle_beta   90.00
_cell.angle_gamma   90.00
#
_symmetry.space_group_name_H-M   'P 1'
#
loop_
_entity.id
_entity.type
_entity.pdbx_description
1 polymer ?
#
loop_
_entity_poly.entity_id
_entity_poly.type
_entity_poly.pdbx_seq_one_letter_code
_entity_poly.pdbx_strand_id
1 'polypeptide(L)'
;MPNNVYNIPLYGKPIELDEQGIYYAINRKTGDINNVFQLVYEGDTKENQDWYLYQLKNTGKNGEMGWVILADNGDYPLKSVSTEEVKHHFDKPEYAEPKGAWQLMRNSRYGFGKFTPIHAEDNVRFALILFSGAEMLVPLLILKADDHSLQSLAEPEQ
;
A
#
# COMPACT_ATOMS: atom_id res chain seq x y z
N MET A 1 22.67 -16.75 32.67
CA MET A 1 23.36 -16.06 31.56
C MET A 1 22.43 -14.98 31.05
N PRO A 2 22.83 -13.71 30.95
CA PRO A 2 21.97 -12.71 30.34
C PRO A 2 21.96 -12.94 28.83
N ASN A 3 20.79 -13.26 28.28
CA ASN A 3 20.57 -13.27 26.84
C ASN A 3 20.72 -11.83 26.34
N ASN A 4 21.87 -11.51 25.75
CA ASN A 4 22.02 -10.31 24.94
C ASN A 4 21.17 -10.50 23.68
N VAL A 5 19.87 -10.23 23.80
CA VAL A 5 18.98 -10.05 22.66
C VAL A 5 19.39 -8.73 22.02
N TYR A 6 20.28 -8.81 21.03
CA TYR A 6 20.52 -7.69 20.14
C TYR A 6 19.23 -7.47 19.35
N ASN A 7 18.41 -6.53 19.83
CA ASN A 7 17.24 -6.06 19.13
C ASN A 7 17.73 -5.18 17.98
N ILE A 8 18.20 -5.80 16.90
CA ILE A 8 18.51 -5.07 15.67
C ILE A 8 17.19 -4.42 15.25
N PRO A 9 17.10 -3.09 15.14
CA PRO A 9 15.91 -2.46 14.63
C PRO A 9 15.69 -3.01 13.22
N LEU A 10 14.66 -3.85 13.07
CA LEU A 10 14.18 -4.31 11.79
C LEU A 10 13.55 -3.11 11.11
N TYR A 11 14.34 -2.42 10.29
CA TYR A 11 13.82 -1.47 9.34
C TYR A 11 13.19 -2.28 8.20
N GLY A 12 11.93 -2.01 7.89
CA GLY A 12 11.27 -2.64 6.75
C GLY A 12 11.99 -2.26 5.47
N LYS A 13 11.98 -3.14 4.46
CA LYS A 13 12.56 -2.79 3.16
C LYS A 13 11.80 -1.59 2.59
N PRO A 14 12.51 -0.53 2.13
CA PRO A 14 11.88 0.62 1.49
C PRO A 14 10.91 0.23 0.38
N ILE A 15 10.00 1.13 0.05
CA ILE A 15 9.15 0.99 -1.12
C ILE A 15 9.97 1.45 -2.33
N GLU A 16 10.22 0.52 -3.24
CA GLU A 16 11.08 0.62 -4.41
C GLU A 16 10.26 0.63 -5.70
N LEU A 17 10.91 0.87 -6.84
CA LEU A 17 10.23 0.98 -8.13
C LEU A 17 9.52 -0.31 -8.57
N ASP A 18 9.99 -1.46 -8.10
CA ASP A 18 9.35 -2.74 -8.36
C ASP A 18 8.00 -2.87 -7.62
N GLU A 19 7.70 -2.04 -6.62
CA GLU A 19 6.38 -1.96 -6.02
C GLU A 19 5.36 -1.16 -6.85
N GLN A 20 5.75 -0.50 -7.93
CA GLN A 20 4.79 0.06 -8.87
C GLN A 20 3.87 -1.04 -9.41
N GLY A 21 2.58 -0.72 -9.59
CA GLY A 21 1.63 -1.63 -10.20
C GLY A 21 0.20 -1.52 -9.69
N ILE A 22 -0.59 -2.54 -10.04
CA ILE A 22 -2.01 -2.65 -9.69
C ILE A 22 -2.14 -3.48 -8.42
N TYR A 23 -3.00 -3.01 -7.52
CA TYR A 23 -3.34 -3.68 -6.28
C TYR A 23 -4.85 -3.83 -6.16
N TYR A 24 -5.31 -4.83 -5.44
CA TYR A 24 -6.74 -5.05 -5.23
C TYR A 24 -7.05 -5.54 -3.83
N ALA A 25 -8.24 -5.18 -3.35
CA ALA A 25 -8.80 -5.70 -2.11
C ALA A 25 -9.86 -6.76 -2.42
N ILE A 26 -9.80 -7.87 -1.70
CA ILE A 26 -10.80 -8.94 -1.78
C ILE A 26 -11.81 -8.76 -0.65
N ASN A 27 -13.10 -8.85 -0.99
CA ASN A 27 -14.15 -9.01 0.01
C ASN A 27 -14.04 -10.40 0.65
N ARG A 28 -13.68 -10.45 1.94
CA ARG A 28 -13.50 -11.71 2.67
C ARG A 28 -14.75 -12.61 2.72
N LYS A 29 -15.95 -12.04 2.53
CA LYS A 29 -17.20 -12.82 2.56
C LYS A 29 -17.52 -13.46 1.21
N THR A 30 -17.27 -12.76 0.11
CA THR A 30 -17.69 -13.21 -1.23
C THR A 30 -16.53 -13.74 -2.06
N GLY A 31 -15.30 -13.37 -1.74
CA GLY A 31 -14.12 -13.67 -2.56
C GLY A 31 -13.93 -12.70 -3.74
N ASP A 32 -14.87 -11.78 -3.96
CA ASP A 32 -14.81 -10.86 -5.09
C ASP A 32 -13.86 -9.68 -4.83
N ILE A 33 -13.30 -9.15 -5.91
CA ILE A 33 -12.57 -7.89 -5.88
C ILE A 33 -13.56 -6.75 -5.68
N ASN A 34 -13.37 -5.96 -4.61
CA ASN A 34 -14.24 -4.83 -4.31
C ASN A 34 -13.60 -3.46 -4.60
N ASN A 35 -12.27 -3.39 -4.62
CA ASN A 35 -11.53 -2.18 -4.92
C ASN A 35 -10.26 -2.53 -5.69
N VAL A 36 -9.92 -1.69 -6.66
CA VAL A 36 -8.68 -1.75 -7.43
C VAL A 36 -7.96 -0.42 -7.28
N PHE A 37 -6.67 -0.50 -7.00
CA PHE A 37 -5.77 0.62 -6.77
C PHE A 37 -4.58 0.53 -7.71
N GLN A 38 -3.95 1.67 -7.98
CA GLN A 38 -2.72 1.74 -8.75
C GLN A 38 -1.73 2.61 -8.00
N LEU A 39 -0.55 2.06 -7.72
CA LEU A 39 0.60 2.80 -7.22
C LEU A 39 1.51 3.10 -8.40
N VAL A 40 1.83 4.37 -8.64
CA VAL A 40 2.65 4.81 -9.77
C VAL A 40 3.74 5.74 -9.28
N TYR A 41 4.96 5.55 -9.78
CA TYR A 41 6.04 6.51 -9.67
C TYR A 41 6.14 7.29 -10.98
N GLU A 42 5.68 8.54 -10.98
CA GLU A 42 5.59 9.37 -12.18
C GLU A 42 5.97 10.82 -11.93
N GLY A 43 6.23 11.55 -13.01
CA GLY A 43 6.72 12.92 -12.95
C GLY A 43 7.08 13.46 -14.33
N ASP A 44 6.90 14.77 -14.53
CA ASP A 44 7.18 15.41 -15.82
C ASP A 44 8.67 15.50 -16.14
N THR A 45 9.52 15.42 -15.12
CA THR A 45 10.98 15.45 -15.25
C THR A 45 11.63 14.47 -14.30
N LYS A 46 12.89 14.08 -14.57
CA LYS A 46 13.66 13.20 -13.68
C LYS A 46 13.87 13.76 -12.26
N GLU A 47 13.73 15.08 -12.10
CA GLU A 47 13.90 15.77 -10.82
C GLU A 47 12.57 15.98 -10.07
N ASN A 48 11.43 15.65 -10.70
CA ASN A 48 10.10 15.84 -10.14
C ASN A 48 9.28 14.54 -10.27
N GLN A 49 9.89 13.42 -9.87
CA GLN A 49 9.23 12.12 -9.80
C GLN A 49 8.78 11.84 -8.38
N ASP A 50 7.51 11.47 -8.24
CA ASP A 50 6.91 11.18 -6.95
C ASP A 50 6.00 9.95 -7.05
N TRP A 51 5.65 9.41 -5.89
CA TRP A 51 4.68 8.33 -5.77
C TRP A 51 3.26 8.89 -5.72
N TYR A 52 2.38 8.33 -6.56
CA TYR A 52 0.96 8.65 -6.62
C TYR A 52 0.12 7.40 -6.44
N LEU A 53 -1.05 7.58 -5.84
CA LEU A 53 -1.97 6.50 -5.56
C LEU A 53 -3.32 6.81 -6.17
N TYR A 54 -3.82 5.88 -6.96
CA TYR A 54 -5.10 5.98 -7.65
C TYR A 54 -6.02 4.85 -7.22
N GLN A 55 -7.32 5.08 -7.36
CA GLN A 55 -8.36 4.07 -7.24
C GLN A 55 -9.22 4.06 -8.49
N LEU A 56 -9.48 2.86 -9.01
CA LEU A 56 -10.43 2.69 -10.10
C LEU A 56 -11.85 2.90 -9.55
N LYS A 57 -12.57 3.87 -10.10
CA LYS A 57 -13.94 4.20 -9.70
C LYS A 57 -14.83 4.31 -10.92
N ASN A 58 -16.12 4.09 -10.73
CA ASN A 58 -17.11 4.48 -11.72
C ASN A 58 -17.19 6.01 -11.74
N THR A 59 -16.80 6.61 -12.86
CA THR A 59 -16.70 8.06 -13.04
C THR A 59 -17.89 8.63 -13.82
N GLY A 60 -18.75 7.77 -14.39
CA GLY A 60 -19.85 8.18 -15.26
C GLY A 60 -21.19 7.51 -14.95
N LYS A 61 -22.26 7.98 -15.57
CA LYS A 61 -23.59 7.35 -15.43
C LYS A 61 -23.72 6.06 -16.24
N ASN A 62 -22.83 5.84 -17.22
CA ASN A 62 -22.88 4.70 -18.14
C ASN A 62 -21.98 3.52 -17.71
N GLY A 63 -21.42 3.56 -16.49
CA GLY A 63 -20.49 2.52 -16.03
C GLY A 63 -19.06 2.70 -16.54
N GLU A 64 -18.71 3.89 -17.03
CA GLU A 64 -17.35 4.24 -17.38
C GLU A 64 -16.47 4.21 -16.13
N MET A 65 -15.39 3.43 -16.17
CA MET A 65 -14.43 3.33 -15.10
C MET A 65 -13.24 4.26 -15.39
N GLY A 66 -12.79 4.98 -14.37
CA GLY A 66 -11.64 5.87 -14.46
C GLY A 66 -10.77 5.80 -13.22
N TRP A 67 -9.48 6.08 -13.40
CA TRP A 67 -8.53 6.24 -12.30
C TRP A 67 -8.74 7.58 -11.64
N VAL A 68 -9.05 7.56 -10.35
CA VAL A 68 -9.21 8.76 -9.53
C VAL A 68 -8.08 8.81 -8.53
N ILE A 69 -7.34 9.91 -8.51
CA ILE A 69 -6.26 10.12 -7.56
C ILE A 69 -6.80 10.14 -6.12
N LEU A 70 -6.13 9.41 -5.24
CA LEU A 70 -6.43 9.36 -3.81
C LEU A 70 -5.64 10.45 -3.08
N ALA A 71 -6.22 11.64 -3.03
CA ALA A 71 -5.66 12.80 -2.35
C ALA A 71 -6.77 13.68 -1.76
N ASP A 72 -6.38 14.66 -0.95
CA ASP A 72 -7.27 15.72 -0.47
C ASP A 72 -6.60 17.08 -0.64
N ASN A 73 -7.38 18.09 -1.04
CA ASN A 73 -6.98 19.50 -1.14
C ASN A 73 -5.61 19.79 -1.80
N GLY A 74 -5.23 19.04 -2.83
CA GLY A 74 -3.99 19.30 -3.59
C GLY A 74 -2.72 18.64 -3.04
N ASP A 75 -2.80 17.91 -1.93
CA ASP A 75 -1.69 17.10 -1.42
C ASP A 75 -1.67 15.73 -2.12
N TYR A 76 -1.25 15.76 -3.38
CA TYR A 76 -1.30 14.59 -4.26
C TYR A 76 -0.20 13.55 -3.98
N PRO A 77 1.09 13.93 -3.90
CA PRO A 77 2.18 12.97 -3.79
C PRO A 77 2.21 12.27 -2.43
N LEU A 78 2.52 10.97 -2.43
CA LEU A 78 2.84 10.25 -1.21
C LEU A 78 4.26 10.55 -0.77
N LYS A 79 4.43 10.86 0.53
CA LYS A 79 5.73 11.12 1.14
C LYS A 79 6.07 10.02 2.12
N SER A 80 7.34 9.59 2.14
CA SER A 80 7.83 8.68 3.18
C SER A 80 7.67 9.32 4.56
N VAL A 81 7.23 8.52 5.53
CA VAL A 81 7.11 8.98 6.92
C VAL A 81 8.30 8.53 7.76
N SER A 82 8.49 9.16 8.92
CA SER A 82 9.59 8.79 9.82
C SER A 82 9.35 7.42 10.47
N THR A 83 10.43 6.81 10.97
CA THR A 83 10.33 5.53 11.69
C THR A 83 9.49 5.67 12.96
N GLU A 84 9.53 6.83 13.63
CA GLU A 84 8.72 7.13 14.81
C GLU A 84 7.23 7.17 14.46
N GLU A 85 6.86 7.75 13.32
CA GLU A 85 5.47 7.78 12.84
C GLU A 85 4.97 6.37 12.49
N VAL A 86 5.80 5.55 11.84
CA VAL A 86 5.48 4.13 11.59
C VAL A 86 5.25 3.39 12.91
N LYS A 87 6.17 3.51 13.88
CA LYS A 87 6.04 2.86 15.19
C LYS A 87 4.79 3.31 15.92
N HIS A 88 4.50 4.61 15.92
CA HIS A 88 3.30 5.15 16.55
C HIS A 88 2.01 4.48 16.05
N HIS A 89 1.96 4.11 14.76
CA HIS A 89 0.81 3.45 14.17
C HIS A 89 0.80 1.92 14.31
N PHE A 90 1.96 1.28 14.20
CA PHE A 90 2.06 -0.17 14.06
C PHE A 90 2.63 -0.91 15.27
N ASP A 91 3.05 -0.22 16.34
CA ASP A 91 3.55 -0.86 17.59
C ASP A 91 2.42 -1.24 18.56
N LYS A 92 1.18 -1.36 18.05
CA LYS A 92 0.01 -1.75 18.83
C LYS A 92 -0.14 -3.28 18.86
N PRO A 93 -0.69 -3.88 19.95
CA PRO A 93 -0.79 -5.33 20.09
C PRO A 93 -1.49 -6.05 18.93
N GLU A 94 -2.48 -5.40 18.30
CA GLU A 94 -3.19 -5.94 17.14
C GLU A 94 -2.33 -6.14 15.88
N TYR A 95 -1.13 -5.54 15.84
CA TYR A 95 -0.15 -5.67 14.76
C TYR A 95 1.11 -6.43 15.16
N ALA A 96 1.16 -6.97 16.38
CA ALA A 96 2.32 -7.69 16.90
C ALA A 96 2.65 -8.97 16.12
N GLU A 97 1.66 -9.54 15.42
CA GLU A 97 1.83 -10.71 14.57
C GLU A 97 1.19 -10.47 13.18
N PRO A 98 1.84 -10.91 12.09
CA PRO A 98 3.14 -11.57 12.04
C PRO A 98 4.31 -10.62 12.38
N LYS A 99 5.42 -11.19 12.87
CA LYS A 99 6.65 -10.42 13.11
C LYS A 99 7.29 -9.92 11.82
N GLY A 100 7.63 -8.64 11.79
CA GLY A 100 8.25 -7.98 10.65
C GLY A 100 8.31 -6.49 10.85
N ALA A 101 8.48 -5.76 9.75
CA ALA A 101 8.59 -4.32 9.77
C ALA A 101 7.75 -3.68 8.68
N TRP A 102 7.03 -2.63 9.08
CA TRP A 102 6.27 -1.78 8.18
C TRP A 102 7.15 -0.67 7.61
N GLN A 103 6.85 -0.32 6.37
CA GLN A 103 7.17 0.95 5.73
C GLN A 103 5.86 1.60 5.29
N LEU A 104 5.85 2.93 5.27
CA LEU A 104 4.66 3.71 4.97
C LEU A 104 5.05 4.95 4.16
N MET A 105 4.31 5.20 3.09
CA MET A 105 4.26 6.50 2.44
C MET A 105 2.83 7.03 2.54
N ARG A 106 2.65 8.33 2.76
CA ARG A 106 1.32 8.92 2.84
C ARG A 106 1.28 10.35 2.31
N ASN A 107 0.10 10.74 1.83
CA ASN A 107 -0.32 12.14 1.83
C ASN A 107 -1.21 12.39 3.06
N SER A 108 -1.83 13.56 3.12
CA SER A 108 -2.67 14.00 4.24
C SER A 108 -3.81 13.03 4.60
N ARG A 109 -4.29 12.23 3.66
CA ARG A 109 -5.48 11.38 3.84
C ARG A 109 -5.25 9.91 3.54
N TYR A 110 -4.37 9.56 2.61
CA TYR A 110 -4.16 8.20 2.15
C TYR A 110 -2.71 7.80 2.29
N GLY A 111 -2.47 6.53 2.62
CA GLY A 111 -1.15 5.95 2.65
C GLY A 111 -1.09 4.57 2.02
N PHE A 112 0.11 4.21 1.61
CA PHE A 112 0.48 2.91 1.10
C PHE A 112 1.52 2.30 2.04
N GLY A 113 1.20 1.12 2.57
CA GLY A 113 2.04 0.38 3.50
C GLY A 113 2.61 -0.87 2.88
N LYS A 114 3.89 -1.14 3.14
CA LYS A 114 4.59 -2.38 2.80
C LYS A 114 5.06 -3.03 4.10
N PHE A 115 4.66 -4.28 4.31
CA PHE A 115 5.11 -5.08 5.43
C PHE A 115 6.10 -6.14 4.94
N THR A 116 7.32 -6.09 5.48
CA THR A 116 8.36 -7.09 5.23
C THR A 116 8.45 -8.03 6.43
N PRO A 117 8.12 -9.33 6.29
CA PRO A 117 8.25 -10.27 7.40
C PRO A 117 9.71 -10.58 7.75
N ILE A 118 9.95 -11.07 8.98
CA ILE A 118 11.29 -11.51 9.42
C ILE A 118 11.67 -12.84 8.74
N HIS A 119 10.71 -13.76 8.64
CA HIS A 119 10.96 -15.08 8.07
C HIS A 119 10.82 -15.02 6.55
N ALA A 120 11.79 -15.59 5.83
CA ALA A 120 11.84 -15.52 4.37
C ALA A 120 10.73 -16.34 3.69
N GLU A 121 10.17 -17.35 4.37
CA GLU A 121 9.01 -18.10 3.91
C GLU A 121 7.69 -17.32 3.98
N ASP A 122 7.63 -16.24 4.76
CA ASP A 122 6.44 -15.39 4.83
C ASP A 122 6.40 -14.42 3.65
N ASN A 123 5.21 -14.19 3.12
CA ASN A 123 5.01 -13.26 2.01
C ASN A 123 5.00 -11.80 2.49
N VAL A 124 5.59 -10.91 1.67
CA VAL A 124 5.41 -9.45 1.78
C VAL A 124 3.92 -9.13 1.68
N ARG A 125 3.44 -8.21 2.53
CA ARG A 125 2.05 -7.78 2.54
C ARG A 125 1.95 -6.30 2.26
N PHE A 126 0.84 -5.89 1.67
CA PHE A 126 0.57 -4.50 1.34
C PHE A 126 -0.72 -4.04 1.99
N ALA A 127 -0.81 -2.75 2.26
CA ALA A 127 -2.00 -2.13 2.81
C ALA A 127 -2.27 -0.76 2.19
N LEU A 128 -3.54 -0.48 1.93
CA LEU A 128 -4.05 0.87 1.79
C LEU A 128 -4.48 1.37 3.17
N ILE A 129 -4.08 2.58 3.52
CA ILE A 129 -4.31 3.17 4.83
C ILE A 129 -5.05 4.49 4.65
N LEU A 130 -6.08 4.71 5.45
CA LEU A 130 -6.78 5.99 5.52
C LEU A 130 -6.41 6.70 6.82
N PHE A 131 -6.24 8.01 6.75
CA PHE A 131 -5.89 8.85 7.88
C PHE A 131 -6.98 9.87 8.18
N SER A 132 -7.17 10.14 9.47
CA SER A 132 -7.93 11.29 9.98
C SER A 132 -6.95 12.20 10.70
N GLY A 133 -6.38 13.16 9.96
CA GLY A 133 -5.26 13.98 10.45
C GLY A 133 -4.01 13.12 10.68
N ALA A 134 -3.54 13.09 11.92
CA ALA A 134 -2.41 12.25 12.32
C ALA A 134 -2.81 10.80 12.65
N GLU A 135 -4.09 10.52 12.85
CA GLU A 135 -4.52 9.19 13.30
C GLU A 135 -4.73 8.24 12.14
N MET A 136 -4.15 7.05 12.26
CA MET A 136 -4.33 5.94 11.34
C MET A 136 -5.67 5.25 11.62
N LEU A 137 -6.51 5.13 10.59
CA LEU A 137 -7.71 4.30 10.63
C LEU A 137 -7.36 2.83 10.34
N VAL A 138 -8.36 1.95 10.25
CA VAL A 138 -8.10 0.53 10.02
C VAL A 138 -7.44 0.32 8.64
N PRO A 139 -6.26 -0.33 8.56
CA PRO A 139 -5.61 -0.61 7.29
C PRO A 139 -6.41 -1.64 6.49
N LEU A 140 -6.58 -1.38 5.20
CA LEU A 140 -7.15 -2.30 4.24
C LEU A 140 -6.01 -3.11 3.60
N LEU A 141 -5.93 -4.41 3.90
CA LEU A 141 -4.97 -5.29 3.24
C LEU A 141 -5.31 -5.42 1.76
N ILE A 142 -4.27 -5.29 0.93
CA ILE A 142 -4.36 -5.36 -0.53
C ILE A 142 -3.34 -6.37 -1.06
N LEU A 143 -3.65 -6.93 -2.22
CA LEU A 143 -2.81 -7.86 -2.95
C LEU A 143 -2.27 -7.17 -4.18
N LYS A 144 -1.00 -7.38 -4.48
CA LYS A 144 -0.43 -6.95 -5.76
C LYS A 144 -0.92 -7.89 -6.85
N ALA A 145 -1.43 -7.36 -7.95
CA ALA A 145 -1.73 -8.15 -9.13
C ALA A 145 -0.41 -8.59 -9.77
N ASP A 146 -0.30 -9.87 -10.10
CA ASP A 146 0.79 -10.36 -10.94
C ASP A 146 0.50 -10.08 -12.42
N ASP A 147 1.56 -10.02 -13.22
CA ASP A 147 1.46 -9.72 -14.65
C ASP A 147 0.59 -10.74 -15.40
N HIS A 148 0.59 -11.99 -14.95
CA HIS A 148 -0.22 -13.06 -15.53
C HIS A 148 -1.72 -12.83 -15.31
N SER A 149 -2.12 -12.40 -14.11
CA SER A 149 -3.50 -12.07 -13.76
C SER A 149 -3.99 -10.87 -14.57
N LEU A 150 -3.13 -9.85 -14.74
CA LEU A 150 -3.45 -8.68 -15.55
C LEU A 150 -3.60 -9.02 -17.04
N GLN A 151 -2.78 -9.91 -17.58
CA GLN A 151 -2.88 -10.37 -18.97
C GLN A 151 -4.13 -11.21 -19.22
N SER A 152 -4.46 -12.13 -18.30
CA SER A 152 -5.66 -12.97 -18.42
C SER A 152 -6.98 -12.18 -18.42
N LEU A 153 -6.98 -10.96 -17.89
CA LEU A 153 -8.13 -10.04 -17.91
C LEU A 153 -8.19 -9.15 -19.17
N ALA A 154 -7.08 -9.05 -19.91
CA ALA A 154 -6.97 -8.22 -21.12
C ALA A 154 -7.28 -9.00 -22.41
N GLU A 155 -7.30 -10.33 -22.35
CA GLU A 155 -7.73 -11.18 -23.45
C GLU A 155 -9.26 -11.34 -23.42
N PRO A 156 -10.01 -10.82 -24.41
CA PRO A 156 -11.43 -11.11 -24.50
C PRO A 156 -11.61 -12.62 -24.75
N GLU A 157 -12.52 -13.25 -24.00
CA GLU A 157 -12.95 -14.64 -24.26
C GLU A 157 -13.25 -14.78 -25.77
N GLN A 158 -12.51 -15.68 -26.44
CA GLN A 158 -12.74 -16.01 -27.85
C GLN A 158 -14.01 -16.84 -28.04
#